data_AF-A0A1C6HW03-F1
#
_entry.id   AF-A0A1C6HW03-F1
#
_cell.length_a   1.000
_cell.length_b   1.000
_cell.length_c   1.000
_cell.angle_alpha   90.00
_cell.angle_beta   90.00
_cell.angle_gamma   90.00
#
_symmetry.space_group_name_H-M   'P 1'
#
loop_
_entity.id
_entity.type
_entity.pdbx_description
1 polymer ?
#
loop_
_entity_poly.entity_id
_entity_poly.type
_entity_poly.pdbx_seq_one_letter_code
_entity_poly.pdbx_strand_id
1 'polypeptide(L)'
;MLKKNVGNYVVATFLVGTQSTTSWEGILYDVGNDYMTIYQEGRDRYIVSDIYSLKFIEFYDTRCRDICDEVLRSGWMPNQGM
;
A
#
# COMPACT_ATOMS: atom_id res chain seq x y z
N MET A 1 -4.85 -13.24 -5.06
CA MET A 1 -5.09 -11.85 -5.52
C MET A 1 -4.19 -10.86 -4.78
N LEU A 2 -4.19 -10.85 -3.44
CA LEU A 2 -3.35 -9.98 -2.60
C LEU A 2 -1.85 -10.01 -2.94
N LYS A 3 -1.26 -11.20 -3.07
CA LYS A 3 0.17 -11.37 -3.39
C LYS A 3 0.63 -10.71 -4.70
N LYS A 4 -0.29 -10.46 -5.66
CA LYS A 4 0.01 -9.75 -6.92
C LYS A 4 0.17 -8.24 -6.74
N ASN A 5 -0.23 -7.71 -5.59
CA ASN A 5 -0.20 -6.28 -5.27
C ASN A 5 0.86 -5.94 -4.20
N VAL A 6 1.75 -6.87 -3.88
CA VAL A 6 2.92 -6.58 -3.03
C VAL A 6 3.73 -5.46 -3.70
N GLY A 7 4.10 -4.44 -2.92
CA GLY A 7 4.73 -3.21 -3.38
C GLY A 7 3.77 -2.04 -3.58
N ASN A 8 2.45 -2.28 -3.70
CA ASN A 8 1.49 -1.19 -3.84
C ASN A 8 1.19 -0.55 -2.49
N TYR A 9 0.87 0.74 -2.51
CA TYR A 9 0.27 1.40 -1.37
C TYR A 9 -1.16 0.90 -1.16
N VAL A 10 -1.48 0.52 0.07
CA VAL A 10 -2.78 -0.02 0.45
C VAL A 10 -3.31 0.63 1.70
N VAL A 11 -4.64 0.67 1.81
CA VAL A 11 -5.35 0.92 3.05
C VAL A 11 -6.15 -0.35 3.37
N ALA A 12 -5.84 -1.00 4.48
CA ALA A 12 -6.46 -2.25 4.90
C ALA A 12 -7.26 -2.04 6.18
N THR A 13 -8.53 -2.44 6.17
CA THR A 13 -9.44 -2.33 7.31
C THR A 13 -9.72 -3.70 7.90
N PHE A 14 -9.42 -3.88 9.18
CA PHE A 14 -9.54 -5.12 9.92
C PHE A 14 -10.65 -5.03 10.95
N LEU A 15 -11.32 -6.16 11.22
CA LEU A 15 -12.23 -6.29 12.35
C LEU A 15 -11.42 -6.58 13.62
N VAL A 16 -11.68 -5.80 14.67
CA VAL A 16 -11.12 -5.99 16.01
C VAL A 16 -12.29 -6.25 16.95
N GLY A 17 -12.30 -7.44 17.56
CA GLY A 17 -13.44 -7.91 18.34
C GLY A 17 -14.64 -8.24 17.46
N THR A 18 -15.85 -7.88 17.89
CA THR A 18 -17.09 -8.26 17.19
C THR A 18 -17.63 -7.16 16.29
N GLN A 19 -17.43 -5.89 16.63
CA GLN A 19 -18.10 -4.76 15.97
C GLN A 19 -17.17 -3.57 15.68
N SER A 20 -15.90 -3.62 16.07
CA SER A 20 -14.96 -2.53 15.82
C SER A 20 -14.11 -2.80 14.60
N THR A 21 -13.78 -1.76 13.86
CA THR A 21 -12.80 -1.83 12.77
C THR A 21 -11.60 -0.94 13.08
N THR A 22 -10.45 -1.32 12.54
CA THR A 22 -9.22 -0.54 12.59
C THR A 22 -8.56 -0.58 11.22
N SER A 23 -8.14 0.58 10.74
CA SER A 23 -7.51 0.72 9.43
C SER A 23 -6.03 1.01 9.57
N TRP A 24 -5.23 0.36 8.72
CA TRP A 24 -3.79 0.59 8.60
C TRP A 24 -3.46 0.88 7.14
N GLU A 25 -2.55 1.83 6.94
CA GLU A 25 -2.11 2.25 5.62
C GLU A 25 -0.59 2.13 5.46
N GLY A 26 -0.13 1.84 4.24
CA GLY A 26 1.29 1.72 3.93
C GLY A 26 1.53 0.84 2.71
N ILE A 27 2.79 0.47 2.49
CA ILE A 27 3.16 -0.44 1.40
C ILE A 27 2.81 -1.87 1.79
N LEU A 28 2.10 -2.59 0.92
CA LEU A 28 1.89 -4.03 1.10
C LEU A 28 3.23 -4.75 0.94
N TYR A 29 3.85 -5.10 2.06
CA TYR A 29 5.22 -5.58 2.11
C TYR A 29 5.33 -7.08 1.82
N ASP A 30 4.44 -7.88 2.42
CA ASP A 30 4.40 -9.33 2.17
C ASP A 30 2.99 -9.89 2.40
N VAL A 31 2.70 -11.02 1.76
CA VAL A 31 1.46 -11.77 1.92
C VAL A 31 1.75 -13.26 1.97
N GLY A 32 1.46 -13.84 3.14
CA GLY A 32 1.48 -15.27 3.40
C GLY A 32 0.15 -15.95 3.08
N ASN A 33 -0.02 -17.16 3.61
CA ASN A 33 -1.26 -17.91 3.46
C ASN A 33 -2.35 -17.43 4.44
N ASP A 34 -1.93 -16.99 5.63
CA ASP A 34 -2.76 -16.62 6.78
C ASP A 34 -2.44 -15.22 7.33
N TYR A 35 -1.46 -14.51 6.76
CA TYR A 35 -1.06 -13.17 7.19
C TYR A 35 -0.81 -12.22 6.02
N MET A 36 -0.83 -10.93 6.33
CA MET A 36 -0.27 -9.87 5.50
C MET A 36 0.55 -8.90 6.33
N THR A 37 1.54 -8.26 5.69
CA THR A 37 2.43 -7.28 6.32
C THR A 37 2.33 -5.95 5.58
N ILE A 38 2.09 -4.87 6.34
CA ILE A 38 2.09 -3.49 5.83
C ILE A 38 3.31 -2.77 6.41
N TYR A 39 4.11 -2.17 5.55
CA TYR A 39 5.23 -1.31 5.94
C TYR A 39 4.80 0.16 5.93
N GLN A 40 5.01 0.87 7.04
CA GLN A 40 4.69 2.28 7.19
C GLN A 40 5.96 3.13 7.17
N GLU A 41 6.27 3.74 6.03
CA GLU A 41 7.47 4.57 5.84
C GLU A 41 7.59 5.69 6.88
N GLY A 42 6.48 6.41 7.16
CA GLY A 42 6.50 7.55 8.09
C GLY A 42 6.83 7.18 9.55
N ARG A 43 6.85 5.89 9.89
CA ARG A 43 7.18 5.39 11.23
C ARG A 43 8.25 4.30 11.24
N ASP A 44 8.83 3.98 10.08
CA ASP A 44 9.80 2.89 9.88
C ASP A 44 9.41 1.60 10.63
N ARG A 45 8.17 1.13 10.40
CA ARG A 45 7.63 -0.04 11.12
C ARG A 45 6.80 -0.94 10.24
N TYR A 46 6.71 -2.19 10.68
CA TYR A 46 5.90 -3.23 10.06
C TYR A 46 4.68 -3.54 10.91
N ILE A 47 3.53 -3.69 10.25
CA ILE A 47 2.27 -4.12 10.85
C ILE A 47 1.94 -5.48 10.24
N VAL A 48 1.96 -6.52 11.06
CA VAL A 48 1.58 -7.88 10.64
C VAL A 48 0.17 -8.15 11.15
N SER A 49 -0.71 -8.57 10.24
CA SER A 49 -2.13 -8.82 10.53
C SER A 49 -2.59 -10.16 10.00
N ASP A 50 -3.50 -10.80 10.75
CA ASP A 50 -4.23 -11.99 10.33
C ASP A 50 -5.17 -11.63 9.16
N ILE A 51 -5.02 -12.35 8.04
CA ILE A 51 -5.79 -12.11 6.81
C ILE A 51 -7.28 -12.40 6.97
N TYR A 52 -7.68 -13.27 7.89
CA TYR A 52 -9.07 -13.64 8.15
C TYR A 52 -9.85 -12.53 8.86
N SER A 53 -9.14 -11.58 9.47
CA SER A 53 -9.74 -10.39 10.08
C SER A 53 -9.95 -9.23 9.10
N LEU A 54 -9.37 -9.32 7.89
CA LEU A 54 -9.48 -8.29 6.86
C LEU A 54 -10.91 -8.18 6.34
N LYS A 55 -11.49 -6.98 6.44
CA LYS A 55 -12.82 -6.68 5.89
C LYS A 55 -12.73 -6.12 4.49
N PHE A 56 -11.88 -5.10 4.30
CA PHE A 56 -11.71 -4.43 3.02
C PHE A 56 -10.24 -4.04 2.84
N ILE A 57 -9.77 -4.07 1.60
CA ILE A 57 -8.46 -3.53 1.22
C ILE A 57 -8.63 -2.68 -0.03
N GLU A 58 -8.04 -1.50 0.01
CA GLU A 58 -7.99 -0.56 -1.10
C GLU A 58 -6.59 -0.60 -1.69
N PHE A 59 -6.50 -0.79 -3.01
CA PHE A 59 -5.24 -0.72 -3.74
C PHE A 59 -5.15 0.62 -4.45
N TYR A 60 -4.11 1.36 -4.14
CA TYR A 60 -3.79 2.58 -4.86
C TYR A 60 -2.81 2.25 -5.96
N ASP A 61 -3.19 2.61 -7.18
CA ASP A 61 -2.34 2.43 -8.34
C ASP A 61 -1.20 3.45 -8.32
N THR A 62 -0.03 3.03 -7.85
CA THR A 62 1.17 3.88 -7.84
C THR A 62 1.85 3.92 -9.21
N ARG A 63 1.37 3.20 -10.24
CA ARG A 63 1.98 3.22 -11.59
C ARG A 63 2.06 4.63 -12.17
N CYS A 64 1.09 5.51 -11.87
CA CYS A 64 1.18 6.92 -12.26
C CYS A 64 2.38 7.63 -11.65
N ARG A 65 2.74 7.28 -10.41
CA ARG A 65 3.94 7.79 -9.74
C ARG A 65 5.20 7.21 -10.34
N ASP A 66 5.21 5.91 -10.65
CA ASP A 66 6.37 5.27 -11.32
C ASP A 66 6.63 5.89 -12.69
N ILE A 67 5.58 6.14 -13.48
CA ILE A 67 5.67 6.85 -14.76
C ILE A 67 6.18 8.28 -14.54
N CYS A 68 5.67 9.00 -13.54
CA CYS A 68 6.12 10.36 -13.24
C CYS A 68 7.59 10.38 -12.80
N ASP A 69 8.01 9.46 -11.94
CA ASP A 69 9.38 9.33 -11.46
C ASP A 69 10.33 8.90 -12.58
N GLU A 70 9.90 8.02 -13.49
CA GLU A 70 10.65 7.62 -14.69
C GLU A 70 10.79 8.80 -15.66
N VAL A 71 9.71 9.54 -15.91
CA VAL A 71 9.71 10.77 -16.72
C VAL A 71 10.65 11.81 -16.11
N LEU A 72 10.60 12.04 -14.80
CA LEU A 72 11.51 12.96 -14.10
C LEU A 72 12.98 12.49 -14.17
N ARG A 73 13.25 11.18 -14.02
CA ARG A 73 14.60 10.60 -14.17
C ARG A 73 15.13 10.65 -15.59
N SER A 74 14.26 10.61 -16.60
CA SER A 74 14.63 10.71 -18.02
C SER A 74 15.10 12.12 -18.44
N GLY A 75 15.07 13.09 -17.52
CA GLY A 75 15.46 14.47 -17.79
C GLY A 75 14.36 15.29 -18.47
N TRP A 76 13.12 14.80 -18.44
CA TRP A 76 11.98 15.54 -18.97
C TRP A 76 11.68 16.73 -18.05
N MET A 77 12.02 17.94 -18.50
CA MET A 77 11.63 19.17 -17.83
C MET A 77 10.26 19.61 -18.38
N PRO A 78 9.22 19.76 -17.54
CA PRO A 78 8.00 20.41 -18.00
C PRO A 78 8.36 21.78 -18.51
N ASN A 79 7.88 22.11 -19.72
CA ASN A 79 8.14 23.37 -20.40
C ASN A 79 7.91 24.53 -19.41
N GLN A 80 8.99 25.20 -18.96
CA GLN A 80 8.88 26.42 -18.18
C GLN A 80 8.46 27.54 -19.11
N GLY A 81 7.15 27.81 -19.16
CA GLY A 81 6.57 29.01 -19.76
C GLY A 81 5.60 28.72 -20.90
N MET A 82 4.34 29.14 -20.75
CA MET A 82 3.91 30.52 -21.00
C MET A 82 2.93 30.97 -19.93
#